data_AF-A0A2V6W8Y3-F1
#
_entry.id   AF-A0A2V6W8Y3-F1
#
_cell.length_a   1.000
_cell.length_b   1.000
_cell.length_c   1.000
_cell.angle_alpha   90.00
_cell.angle_beta   90.00
_cell.angle_gamma   90.00
#
_symmetry.space_group_name_H-M   'P 1'
#
loop_
_entity.id
_entity.type
_entity.pdbx_description
1 polymer ?
#
loop_
_entity_poly.entity_id
_entity_poly.type
_entity_poly.pdbx_seq_one_letter_code
_entity_poly.pdbx_strand_id
1 'polypeptide(L)'
;MVGARAAETPSASAVVAGHTVLSYAELDGRANHLAHDLRALGVGPDVAVGLCVNGSPEMIMGALAILKAGGAYLPLDPAQPAERLAFTLNDARCPLVVTVPCLADRVPSGRRPVVTVDVSGPRSSTPPALDVGVENLAYVIYTSGSTGQPKGVEITHSSLLNLVFWHRRAFQITAADRATQIAAVGFDAAVWELWPYLTAGA
;
A
#
# COMPACT_ATOMS: atom_id res chain seq x y z
N MET A 1 -6.35 3.89 11.53
CA MET A 1 -5.25 4.60 12.25
C MET A 1 -4.73 5.80 11.49
N VAL A 2 -4.26 5.66 10.24
CA VAL A 2 -3.77 6.80 9.44
C VAL A 2 -4.81 7.91 9.27
N GLY A 3 -6.06 7.57 8.96
CA GLY A 3 -7.15 8.57 8.89
C GLY A 3 -7.41 9.31 10.21
N ALA A 4 -7.13 8.70 11.37
CA ALA A 4 -7.20 9.41 12.65
C ALA A 4 -6.08 10.44 12.77
N ARG A 5 -4.85 10.13 12.32
CA ARG A 5 -3.74 11.10 12.23
C ARG A 5 -4.06 12.25 11.28
N ALA A 6 -4.74 11.98 10.16
CA ALA A 6 -5.19 13.03 9.26
C ALA A 6 -6.23 13.98 9.89
N ALA A 7 -7.06 13.49 10.81
CA ALA A 7 -8.00 14.34 11.56
C ALA A 7 -7.31 15.11 12.71
N GLU A 8 -6.37 14.48 13.42
CA GLU A 8 -5.69 15.06 14.58
C GLU A 8 -4.61 16.08 14.18
N THR A 9 -3.82 15.78 13.14
CA THR A 9 -2.67 16.58 12.71
C THR A 9 -2.65 16.73 11.18
N PRO A 10 -3.67 17.39 10.58
CA PRO A 10 -3.86 17.42 9.12
C PRO A 10 -2.69 18.02 8.35
N SER A 11 -2.04 19.04 8.92
CA SER A 11 -0.94 19.79 8.28
C SER A 11 0.45 19.19 8.54
N ALA A 12 0.56 18.17 9.40
CA ALA A 12 1.84 17.51 9.64
C ALA A 12 2.27 16.73 8.39
N SER A 13 3.58 16.74 8.08
CA SER A 13 4.14 15.97 6.97
C SER A 13 4.01 14.47 7.25
N ALA A 14 3.42 13.73 6.31
CA ALA A 14 3.32 12.28 6.34
C ALA A 14 4.35 11.60 5.44
N VAL A 15 4.65 12.19 4.28
CA VAL A 15 5.62 11.65 3.32
C VAL A 15 6.43 12.79 2.74
N VAL A 16 7.75 12.60 2.66
CA VAL A 16 8.69 13.52 2.02
C VAL A 16 9.56 12.75 1.04
N ALA A 17 9.57 13.17 -0.23
CA ALA A 17 10.42 12.60 -1.27
C ALA A 17 10.91 13.69 -2.23
N GLY A 18 12.20 14.01 -2.17
CA GLY A 18 12.76 15.13 -2.94
C GLY A 18 12.05 16.45 -2.61
N HIS A 19 11.44 17.07 -3.60
CA HIS A 19 10.65 18.31 -3.44
C HIS A 19 9.17 18.05 -3.13
N THR A 20 8.72 16.80 -3.17
CA THR A 20 7.34 16.44 -2.88
C THR A 20 7.17 16.23 -1.38
N VAL A 21 6.23 16.98 -0.79
CA VAL A 21 5.79 16.81 0.60
C VAL A 21 4.29 16.58 0.58
N LEU A 22 3.84 15.50 1.19
CA LEU A 22 2.42 15.24 1.42
C LEU A 22 2.14 15.36 2.91
N SER A 23 1.19 16.21 3.28
CA SER A 23 0.65 16.22 4.64
C SER A 23 -0.23 14.98 4.90
N TYR A 24 -0.54 14.70 6.17
CA TYR A 24 -1.48 13.64 6.53
C TYR A 24 -2.86 13.81 5.88
N ALA A 25 -3.41 15.02 5.86
CA ALA A 25 -4.68 15.29 5.19
C ALA A 25 -4.59 15.11 3.66
N GLU A 26 -3.45 15.46 3.07
CA GLU A 26 -3.20 15.31 1.64
C GLU A 26 -3.07 13.86 1.20
N LEU A 27 -2.34 13.06 1.98
CA LEU A 27 -2.19 11.63 1.77
C LEU A 27 -3.53 10.91 1.96
N ASP A 28 -4.21 11.15 3.08
CA ASP A 28 -5.46 10.48 3.40
C ASP A 28 -6.56 10.82 2.39
N GLY A 29 -6.69 12.10 2.02
CA GLY A 29 -7.70 12.54 1.07
C GLY A 29 -7.54 11.93 -0.32
N ARG A 30 -6.31 11.79 -0.81
CA ARG A 30 -6.05 11.14 -2.11
C ARG A 30 -6.21 9.64 -2.04
N ALA A 31 -5.75 9.02 -0.96
CA ALA A 31 -5.98 7.60 -0.73
C ALA A 31 -7.48 7.29 -0.62
N ASN A 32 -8.29 8.16 -0.02
CA ASN A 32 -9.75 8.02 0.00
C ASN A 32 -10.36 8.07 -1.39
N HIS A 33 -9.94 9.04 -2.22
CA HIS A 33 -10.43 9.15 -3.60
C HIS A 33 -10.13 7.88 -4.38
N LEU A 34 -8.86 7.46 -4.42
CA LEU A 34 -8.46 6.24 -5.10
C LEU A 34 -9.17 5.01 -4.52
N ALA A 35 -9.38 4.95 -3.20
CA ALA A 35 -10.10 3.83 -2.58
C ALA A 35 -11.55 3.72 -3.05
N HIS A 36 -12.25 4.84 -3.33
CA HIS A 36 -13.59 4.80 -3.92
C HIS A 36 -13.56 4.19 -5.32
N ASP A 37 -12.61 4.60 -6.15
CA ASP A 37 -12.44 4.05 -7.50
C ASP A 37 -12.13 2.54 -7.46
N LEU A 38 -11.24 2.13 -6.57
CA LEU A 38 -10.89 0.73 -6.37
C LEU A 38 -12.10 -0.11 -5.92
N ARG A 39 -12.93 0.42 -5.02
CA ARG A 39 -14.18 -0.25 -4.61
C ARG A 39 -15.18 -0.37 -5.75
N ALA A 40 -15.30 0.66 -6.59
CA ALA A 40 -16.16 0.61 -7.78
C ALA A 40 -15.69 -0.47 -8.78
N LEU A 41 -14.40 -0.82 -8.76
CA LEU A 41 -13.81 -1.92 -9.53
C LEU A 41 -13.87 -3.28 -8.83
N GLY A 42 -14.52 -3.37 -7.66
CA GLY A 42 -14.75 -4.62 -6.93
C GLY A 42 -13.68 -4.99 -5.90
N VAL A 43 -12.80 -4.05 -5.51
CA VAL A 43 -11.89 -4.28 -4.37
C VAL A 43 -12.69 -4.31 -3.07
N GLY A 44 -12.42 -5.33 -2.25
CA GLY A 44 -13.02 -5.56 -0.94
C GLY A 44 -12.22 -6.59 -0.14
N PRO A 45 -12.79 -7.15 0.94
CA PRO A 45 -12.10 -8.10 1.83
C PRO A 45 -11.43 -9.25 1.08
N ASP A 46 -10.19 -9.54 1.46
CA ASP A 46 -9.34 -10.62 0.91
C ASP A 46 -9.04 -10.53 -0.60
N VAL A 47 -9.41 -9.43 -1.27
CA VAL A 47 -9.03 -9.16 -2.65
C VAL A 47 -7.59 -8.62 -2.69
N ALA A 48 -6.67 -9.41 -3.23
CA ALA A 48 -5.30 -8.98 -3.49
C ALA A 48 -5.22 -8.05 -4.71
N VAL A 49 -4.67 -6.85 -4.54
CA VAL A 49 -4.47 -5.85 -5.61
C VAL A 49 -2.98 -5.68 -5.87
N GLY A 50 -2.56 -5.87 -7.12
CA GLY A 50 -1.16 -5.64 -7.49
C GLY A 50 -0.82 -4.15 -7.36
N LEU A 51 0.29 -3.82 -6.70
CA LEU A 51 0.82 -2.46 -6.57
C LEU A 51 2.21 -2.41 -7.22
N CYS A 52 2.24 -2.04 -8.50
CA CYS A 52 3.45 -2.05 -9.33
C CYS A 52 4.05 -0.64 -9.43
N VAL A 53 4.88 -0.28 -8.46
CA VAL A 53 5.47 1.06 -8.35
C VAL A 53 6.86 0.96 -7.71
N ASN A 54 7.73 1.93 -7.99
CA ASN A 54 9.00 2.07 -7.29
C ASN A 54 8.77 2.68 -5.89
N GLY A 55 9.83 2.76 -5.08
CA GLY A 55 9.80 3.52 -3.83
C GLY A 55 9.50 5.00 -4.10
N SER A 56 8.26 5.42 -3.81
CA SER A 56 7.77 6.79 -4.04
C SER A 56 6.57 7.10 -3.14
N PRO A 57 6.12 8.36 -3.04
CA PRO A 57 4.91 8.69 -2.29
C PRO A 57 3.64 8.01 -2.85
N GLU A 58 3.59 7.75 -4.17
CA GLU A 58 2.52 6.99 -4.82
C GLU A 58 2.43 5.55 -4.30
N MET A 59 3.55 4.93 -3.92
CA MET A 59 3.54 3.61 -3.29
C MET A 59 2.79 3.63 -1.96
N ILE A 60 3.10 4.60 -1.09
CA ILE A 60 2.45 4.72 0.22
C ILE A 60 0.96 5.03 0.04
N MET A 61 0.65 5.95 -0.88
CA MET A 61 -0.73 6.33 -1.18
C MET A 61 -1.53 5.18 -1.79
N GLY A 62 -0.95 4.42 -2.72
CA GLY A 62 -1.56 3.26 -3.35
C GLY A 62 -1.82 2.14 -2.35
N ALA A 63 -0.84 1.80 -1.50
CA ALA A 63 -1.02 0.82 -0.44
C ALA A 63 -2.14 1.24 0.53
N LEU A 64 -2.13 2.51 0.98
CA LEU A 64 -3.17 3.04 1.85
C LEU A 64 -4.55 3.03 1.19
N ALA A 65 -4.64 3.36 -0.10
CA ALA A 65 -5.89 3.34 -0.85
C ALA A 65 -6.47 1.92 -0.98
N ILE A 66 -5.61 0.93 -1.25
CA ILE A 66 -6.02 -0.48 -1.32
C ILE A 66 -6.58 -0.95 0.03
N LEU A 67 -5.89 -0.65 1.13
CA LEU A 67 -6.36 -0.98 2.48
C LEU A 67 -7.69 -0.27 2.81
N LYS A 68 -7.84 1.01 2.43
CA LYS A 68 -9.09 1.77 2.62
C LYS A 68 -10.23 1.22 1.76
N ALA A 69 -9.93 0.70 0.57
CA ALA A 69 -10.90 0.01 -0.26
C ALA A 69 -11.37 -1.31 0.37
N GLY A 70 -10.57 -1.87 1.30
CA GLY A 70 -10.83 -3.10 2.02
C GLY A 70 -10.04 -4.30 1.49
N GLY A 71 -9.20 -4.11 0.48
CA GLY A 71 -8.36 -5.16 -0.10
C GLY A 71 -6.98 -5.24 0.53
N ALA A 72 -6.19 -6.21 0.05
CA ALA A 72 -4.82 -6.42 0.43
C ALA A 72 -3.88 -5.97 -0.69
N TYR A 73 -2.83 -5.22 -0.38
CA TYR A 73 -1.87 -4.83 -1.42
C TYR A 73 -0.82 -5.94 -1.64
N LEU A 74 -0.50 -6.19 -2.89
CA LEU A 74 0.58 -7.09 -3.31
C LEU A 74 1.63 -6.23 -4.00
N PRO A 75 2.72 -5.84 -3.30
CA PRO A 75 3.74 -4.99 -3.89
C PRO A 75 4.53 -5.76 -4.96
N LEU A 76 4.69 -5.12 -6.11
CA LEU A 76 5.38 -5.65 -7.28
C LEU A 76 6.51 -4.68 -7.65
N ASP A 77 7.74 -5.19 -7.66
CA ASP A 77 8.89 -4.41 -8.10
C ASP A 77 8.90 -4.32 -9.63
N PRO A 78 8.72 -3.12 -10.22
CA PRO A 78 8.68 -2.93 -11.66
C PRO A 78 9.98 -3.35 -12.36
N ALA A 79 11.11 -3.47 -11.65
CA ALA A 79 12.38 -3.92 -12.21
C ALA A 79 12.43 -5.44 -12.46
N GLN A 80 11.50 -6.21 -11.88
CA GLN A 80 11.44 -7.66 -12.11
C GLN A 80 11.07 -8.00 -13.55
N PRO A 81 11.47 -9.19 -14.05
CA PRO A 81 11.05 -9.67 -15.37
C PRO A 81 9.52 -9.73 -15.50
N ALA A 82 9.01 -9.38 -16.69
CA ALA A 82 7.57 -9.37 -16.96
C ALA A 82 6.89 -10.72 -16.70
N GLU A 83 7.56 -11.83 -17.01
CA GLU A 83 7.08 -13.18 -16.72
C GLU A 83 6.88 -13.42 -15.22
N ARG A 84 7.78 -12.89 -14.38
CA ARG A 84 7.69 -13.01 -12.92
C ARG A 84 6.53 -12.18 -12.38
N LEU A 85 6.34 -10.97 -12.88
CA LEU A 85 5.20 -10.13 -12.54
C LEU A 85 3.88 -10.81 -12.95
N ALA A 86 3.82 -11.35 -14.17
CA ALA A 86 2.64 -12.03 -14.69
C ALA A 86 2.30 -13.28 -13.88
N PHE A 87 3.29 -14.10 -13.55
CA PHE A 87 3.12 -15.27 -12.68
C PHE A 87 2.50 -14.86 -11.34
N THR A 88 3.09 -13.86 -10.68
CA THR A 88 2.66 -13.40 -9.36
C THR A 88 1.22 -12.88 -9.38
N LEU A 89 0.88 -12.07 -10.38
CA LEU A 89 -0.47 -11.54 -10.59
C LEU A 89 -1.51 -12.62 -10.90
N ASN A 90 -1.11 -13.70 -11.56
CA ASN A 90 -1.98 -14.83 -11.89
C ASN A 90 -2.22 -15.74 -10.68
N ASP A 91 -1.14 -16.08 -9.97
CA ASP A 91 -1.18 -16.95 -8.79
C ASP A 91 -2.03 -16.34 -7.67
N ALA A 92 -1.83 -15.05 -7.39
CA ALA A 92 -2.64 -14.29 -6.42
C ALA A 92 -4.05 -13.93 -6.92
N ARG A 93 -4.39 -14.28 -8.17
CA ARG A 93 -5.68 -13.94 -8.81
C ARG A 93 -6.03 -12.45 -8.74
N CYS A 94 -5.04 -11.56 -8.84
CA CYS A 94 -5.26 -10.12 -8.70
C CYS A 94 -6.21 -9.60 -9.80
N PRO A 95 -7.38 -9.04 -9.46
CA PRO A 95 -8.34 -8.61 -10.46
C PRO A 95 -7.92 -7.32 -11.18
N LEU A 96 -7.01 -6.54 -10.59
CA LEU A 96 -6.47 -5.29 -11.15
C LEU A 96 -5.08 -4.98 -10.60
N VAL A 97 -4.43 -3.98 -11.20
CA VAL A 97 -3.12 -3.46 -10.80
C VAL A 97 -3.18 -1.95 -10.66
N VAL A 98 -2.62 -1.42 -9.56
CA VAL A 98 -2.34 0.00 -9.36
C VAL A 98 -0.88 0.26 -9.73
N THR A 99 -0.63 1.29 -10.54
CA THR A 99 0.71 1.70 -11.01
C THR A 99 0.78 3.21 -11.23
N VAL A 100 1.94 3.76 -11.58
CA VAL A 100 2.06 5.16 -12.03
C VAL A 100 2.07 5.25 -13.56
N PRO A 101 1.67 6.38 -14.17
CA PRO A 101 1.56 6.50 -15.62
C PRO A 101 2.82 6.06 -16.39
N CYS A 102 4.02 6.42 -15.92
CA CYS A 102 5.28 6.06 -16.57
C CYS A 102 5.67 4.57 -16.46
N LEU A 103 4.97 3.80 -15.64
CA LEU A 103 5.17 2.36 -15.45
C LEU A 103 4.01 1.52 -15.99
N ALA A 104 3.01 2.14 -16.64
CA ALA A 104 1.85 1.42 -17.17
C ALA A 104 2.28 0.31 -18.15
N ASP A 105 3.25 0.59 -19.04
CA ASP A 105 3.77 -0.37 -20.02
C ASP A 105 4.62 -1.50 -19.39
N ARG A 106 5.04 -1.36 -18.12
CA ARG A 106 5.75 -2.41 -17.38
C ARG A 106 4.78 -3.43 -16.78
N VAL A 107 3.51 -3.08 -16.61
CA VAL A 107 2.50 -4.02 -16.12
C VAL A 107 2.24 -5.04 -17.22
N PRO A 108 2.36 -6.35 -16.94
CA PRO A 108 2.11 -7.38 -17.94
C PRO A 108 0.73 -7.22 -18.58
N SER A 109 0.69 -7.21 -19.91
CA SER A 109 -0.54 -7.10 -20.67
C SER A 109 -1.49 -8.26 -20.33
N GLY A 110 -2.78 -7.96 -20.20
CA GLY A 110 -3.79 -8.93 -19.80
C GLY A 110 -5.18 -8.34 -19.75
N ARG A 111 -6.15 -9.13 -19.27
CA ARG A 111 -7.56 -8.72 -19.16
C ARG A 111 -7.87 -7.90 -17.89
N ARG A 112 -6.88 -7.64 -17.05
CA ARG A 112 -7.07 -6.96 -15.76
C ARG A 112 -6.95 -5.44 -15.93
N PRO A 113 -7.84 -4.63 -15.33
CA PRO A 113 -7.70 -3.19 -15.33
C PRO A 113 -6.37 -2.73 -14.73
N VAL A 114 -5.80 -1.68 -15.31
CA VAL A 114 -4.65 -0.97 -14.78
C VAL A 114 -5.13 0.42 -14.35
N VAL A 115 -4.99 0.71 -13.06
CA VAL A 115 -5.38 1.99 -12.44
C VAL A 115 -4.12 2.79 -12.17
N THR A 116 -4.10 4.05 -12.61
CA THR A 116 -2.96 4.92 -12.36
C THR A 116 -3.14 5.71 -11.07
N VAL A 117 -2.06 5.83 -10.28
CA VAL A 117 -2.00 6.62 -9.06
C VAL A 117 -1.13 7.87 -9.26
N ASP A 118 -1.58 9.03 -8.77
CA ASP A 118 -0.91 10.32 -8.92
C ASP A 118 -1.12 11.21 -7.67
N VAL A 119 -0.01 11.65 -7.05
CA VAL A 119 -0.02 12.51 -5.85
C VAL A 119 -0.49 13.94 -6.10
N SER A 120 -0.60 14.35 -7.37
CA SER A 120 -1.23 15.61 -7.78
C SER A 120 -2.73 15.44 -8.02
N GLY A 121 -3.24 14.20 -7.98
CA GLY A 121 -4.62 13.84 -8.25
C GLY A 121 -5.64 14.37 -7.24
N PRO A 122 -6.94 14.13 -7.52
CA PRO A 122 -8.07 14.58 -6.72
C PRO A 122 -8.06 14.01 -5.29
N ARG A 123 -8.80 14.69 -4.40
CA ARG A 123 -8.95 14.33 -2.99
C ARG A 123 -10.42 14.09 -2.67
N SER A 124 -10.67 13.19 -1.73
CA SER A 124 -11.95 13.03 -1.06
C SER A 124 -11.78 13.18 0.45
N SER A 125 -12.54 14.09 1.06
CA SER A 125 -12.62 14.21 2.52
C SER A 125 -13.42 13.08 3.16
N THR A 126 -14.16 12.31 2.36
CA THR A 126 -15.03 11.24 2.85
C THR A 126 -14.33 9.89 2.65
N PRO A 127 -13.97 9.17 3.73
CA PRO A 127 -13.42 7.84 3.60
C PRO A 127 -14.47 6.87 3.05
N PRO A 128 -14.08 5.82 2.32
CA PRO A 128 -14.99 4.74 1.95
C PRO A 128 -15.53 4.03 3.20
N ALA A 129 -16.71 3.41 3.06
CA ALA A 129 -17.24 2.54 4.09
C ALA A 129 -16.29 1.35 4.33
N LEU A 130 -15.89 1.15 5.58
CA LEU A 130 -15.04 0.04 6.01
C LEU A 130 -15.90 -1.22 6.14
N ASP A 131 -15.62 -2.21 5.31
CA ASP A 131 -16.24 -3.54 5.33
C ASP A 131 -15.18 -4.64 5.57
N VAL A 132 -14.05 -4.27 6.17
CA VAL A 132 -12.90 -5.15 6.40
C VAL A 132 -12.68 -5.36 7.90
N GLY A 133 -12.50 -6.61 8.30
CA GLY A 133 -12.19 -7.03 9.67
C GLY A 133 -10.70 -7.27 9.90
N VAL A 134 -10.31 -7.47 11.16
CA VAL A 134 -8.89 -7.71 11.53
C VAL A 134 -8.35 -9.04 11.01
N GLU A 135 -9.21 -10.01 10.72
CA GLU A 135 -8.80 -11.32 10.17
C GLU A 135 -8.67 -11.31 8.65
N ASN A 136 -9.08 -10.24 7.97
CA ASN A 136 -8.88 -10.13 6.53
C ASN A 136 -7.44 -9.77 6.20
N LEU A 137 -7.04 -10.09 4.97
CA LEU A 137 -5.72 -9.80 4.43
C LEU A 137 -5.43 -8.29 4.39
N ALA A 138 -4.23 -7.91 4.83
CA ALA A 138 -3.67 -6.57 4.69
C ALA A 138 -2.68 -6.50 3.52
N TYR A 139 -1.83 -7.51 3.37
CA TYR A 139 -0.90 -7.58 2.24
C TYR A 139 -0.47 -9.00 1.92
N VAL A 140 0.05 -9.18 0.72
CA VAL A 140 0.63 -10.44 0.24
C VAL A 140 2.03 -10.17 -0.30
N ILE A 141 3.06 -10.85 0.21
CA ILE A 141 4.44 -10.72 -0.29
C ILE A 141 4.93 -12.05 -0.84
N TYR A 142 5.51 -12.02 -2.05
CA TYR A 142 6.05 -13.22 -2.68
C TYR A 142 7.52 -13.44 -2.33
N THR A 143 7.83 -14.64 -1.89
CA THR A 143 9.21 -15.06 -1.56
C THR A 143 9.72 -16.11 -2.54
N SER A 144 11.05 -16.30 -2.61
CA SER A 144 11.64 -17.42 -3.34
C SER A 144 11.26 -18.73 -2.64
N GLY A 145 10.50 -19.59 -3.32
CA GLY A 145 10.21 -20.92 -2.79
C GLY A 145 11.43 -21.82 -2.89
N SER A 146 11.64 -22.68 -1.88
CA SER A 146 12.67 -23.74 -1.91
C SER A 146 12.50 -24.71 -3.08
N THR A 147 11.30 -24.79 -3.66
CA THR A 147 10.94 -25.61 -4.82
C THR A 147 11.13 -24.87 -6.16
N GLY A 148 11.77 -23.71 -6.17
CA GLY A 148 12.01 -22.88 -7.35
C GLY A 148 10.84 -21.98 -7.76
N GLN A 149 9.60 -22.37 -7.43
CA GLN A 149 8.42 -21.54 -7.67
C GLN A 149 8.15 -20.57 -6.50
N PRO A 150 7.85 -19.29 -6.78
CA PRO A 150 7.53 -18.30 -5.76
C PRO A 150 6.26 -18.64 -4.98
N LYS A 151 6.19 -18.20 -3.73
CA LYS A 151 5.00 -18.40 -2.88
C LYS A 151 4.55 -17.09 -2.27
N GLY A 152 3.25 -16.81 -2.37
CA GLY A 152 2.62 -15.68 -1.70
C GLY A 152 2.48 -15.95 -0.20
N VAL A 153 3.04 -15.07 0.62
CA VAL A 153 2.85 -15.06 2.07
C VAL A 153 1.74 -14.06 2.37
N GLU A 154 0.62 -14.58 2.83
CA GLU A 154 -0.60 -13.83 3.13
C GLU A 154 -0.57 -13.33 4.58
N ILE A 155 -0.70 -12.02 4.79
CA ILE A 155 -0.64 -11.40 6.11
C ILE A 155 -1.94 -10.67 6.39
N THR A 156 -2.54 -10.96 7.55
CA THR A 156 -3.78 -10.33 8.02
C THR A 156 -3.56 -8.95 8.64
N HIS A 157 -4.63 -8.16 8.75
CA HIS A 157 -4.63 -6.93 9.52
C HIS A 157 -4.24 -7.15 10.99
N SER A 158 -4.68 -8.23 11.63
CA SER A 158 -4.35 -8.57 13.03
C SER A 158 -2.84 -8.76 13.22
N SER A 159 -2.19 -9.46 12.29
CA SER A 159 -0.73 -9.66 12.28
C SER A 159 0.03 -8.35 12.08
N LEU A 160 -0.40 -7.52 11.12
CA LEU A 160 0.19 -6.21 10.88
C LEU A 160 0.02 -5.28 12.09
N LEU A 161 -1.18 -5.24 12.69
CA LEU A 161 -1.47 -4.41 13.85
C LEU A 161 -0.62 -4.83 15.06
N ASN A 162 -0.43 -6.14 15.27
CA ASN A 162 0.46 -6.63 16.32
C ASN A 162 1.90 -6.13 16.13
N LEU A 163 2.44 -6.19 14.91
CA LEU A 163 3.75 -5.61 14.57
C LEU A 163 3.78 -4.10 14.86
N VAL A 164 2.79 -3.35 14.38
CA VAL A 164 2.70 -1.89 14.56
C VAL A 164 2.70 -1.51 16.04
N PHE A 165 1.86 -2.15 16.85
CA PHE A 165 1.76 -1.85 18.28
C PHE A 165 3.02 -2.24 19.04
N TRP A 166 3.58 -3.42 18.75
CA TRP A 166 4.85 -3.83 19.34
C TRP A 166 5.96 -2.85 18.99
N HIS A 167 6.11 -2.49 17.72
CA HIS A 167 7.19 -1.63 17.23
C HIS A 167 7.11 -0.23 17.84
N ARG A 168 5.93 0.39 17.81
CA ARG A 168 5.71 1.70 18.44
C ARG A 168 6.05 1.69 19.93
N ARG A 169 5.74 0.61 20.65
CA ARG A 169 6.11 0.46 22.07
C ARG A 169 7.60 0.18 22.26
N ALA A 170 8.20 -0.69 21.46
CA ALA A 170 9.60 -1.07 21.62
C ALA A 170 10.55 0.12 21.37
N PHE A 171 10.23 0.93 20.36
CA PHE A 171 11.05 2.06 19.93
C PHE A 171 10.50 3.42 20.38
N GLN A 172 9.40 3.43 21.14
CA GLN A 172 8.77 4.66 21.68
C GLN A 172 8.47 5.71 20.60
N ILE A 173 7.99 5.28 19.43
CA ILE A 173 7.75 6.17 18.29
C ILE A 173 6.69 7.22 18.62
N THR A 174 7.03 8.47 18.33
CA THR A 174 6.22 9.66 18.47
C THR A 174 6.10 10.40 17.12
N ALA A 175 5.19 11.37 17.04
CA ALA A 175 5.06 12.23 15.85
C ALA A 175 6.27 13.17 15.60
N ALA A 176 7.26 13.20 16.50
CA ALA A 176 8.50 13.95 16.28
C ALA A 176 9.55 13.13 15.52
N ASP A 177 9.38 11.81 15.44
CA ASP A 177 10.30 10.92 14.77
C ASP A 177 10.15 10.98 13.25
N ARG A 178 11.13 10.43 12.54
CA ARG A 178 11.10 10.25 11.09
C ARG A 178 11.75 8.92 10.74
N ALA A 179 11.14 8.19 9.82
CA ALA A 179 11.72 6.99 9.24
C ALA A 179 12.14 7.20 7.79
N THR A 180 13.04 6.35 7.32
CA THR A 180 13.38 6.24 5.91
C THR A 180 12.72 4.99 5.33
N GLN A 181 12.24 5.08 4.10
CA GLN A 181 11.79 3.94 3.31
C GLN A 181 12.93 3.54 2.37
N ILE A 182 13.68 2.51 2.71
CA ILE A 182 14.87 2.04 2.00
C ILE A 182 14.65 0.64 1.44
N ALA A 183 13.96 -0.22 2.19
CA ALA A 183 13.70 -1.58 1.78
C ALA A 183 12.92 -1.63 0.47
N ALA A 184 13.27 -2.62 -0.36
CA ALA A 184 12.57 -2.85 -1.62
C ALA A 184 11.07 -3.10 -1.36
N VAL A 185 10.21 -2.58 -2.23
CA VAL A 185 8.75 -2.59 -2.04
C VAL A 185 8.17 -3.99 -1.83
N GLY A 186 8.79 -5.00 -2.45
CA GLY A 186 8.41 -6.41 -2.34
C GLY A 186 9.00 -7.17 -1.15
N PHE A 187 9.69 -6.49 -0.24
CA PHE A 187 10.32 -7.10 0.94
C PHE A 187 9.59 -6.66 2.22
N ASP A 188 9.46 -7.56 3.19
CA ASP A 188 8.67 -7.32 4.41
C ASP A 188 9.26 -6.21 5.30
N ALA A 189 10.56 -5.94 5.23
CA ALA A 189 11.14 -4.79 5.93
C ALA A 189 10.54 -3.44 5.47
N ALA A 190 10.00 -3.34 4.25
CA ALA A 190 9.28 -2.15 3.80
C ALA A 190 8.00 -1.89 4.62
N VAL A 191 7.36 -2.95 5.14
CA VAL A 191 6.18 -2.89 6.03
C VAL A 191 6.59 -2.36 7.40
N TRP A 192 7.75 -2.80 7.88
CA TRP A 192 8.37 -2.35 9.14
C TRP A 192 8.72 -0.86 9.08
N GLU A 193 9.35 -0.41 7.98
CA GLU A 193 9.74 1.00 7.80
C GLU A 193 8.54 1.95 7.67
N LEU A 194 7.42 1.46 7.14
CA LEU A 194 6.27 2.30 6.82
C LEU A 194 5.21 2.42 7.94
N TRP A 195 4.56 1.31 8.28
CA TRP A 195 3.29 1.37 9.03
C TRP A 195 3.41 1.79 10.49
N PRO A 196 4.43 1.37 11.26
CA PRO A 196 4.61 1.85 12.64
C PRO A 196 4.72 3.37 12.75
N TYR A 197 5.41 4.01 11.81
CA TYR A 197 5.66 5.45 11.80
C TYR A 197 4.45 6.22 11.27
N LEU A 198 3.90 5.80 10.12
CA LEU A 198 2.73 6.44 9.52
C LEU A 198 1.49 6.38 10.43
N THR A 199 1.35 5.33 11.25
CA THR A 199 0.25 5.24 12.22
C THR A 199 0.53 5.98 13.53
N ALA A 200 1.78 6.36 13.80
CA ALA A 200 2.19 7.17 14.95
C ALA A 200 2.12 8.67 14.69
N GLY A 201 1.99 9.12 13.44
CA GLY A 201 2.06 10.54 13.09
C GLY A 201 3.47 11.01 12.72
N ALA A 202 4.39 10.06 12.45
CA ALA A 202 5.80 10.27 12.10
C ALA A 202 6.06 10.12 10.60
#